data_AF-A0A1V5H027-F1
#
_entry.id   AF-A0A1V5H027-F1
#
_cell.length_a   1.000
_cell.length_b   1.000
_cell.length_c   1.000
_cell.angle_alpha   90.00
_cell.angle_beta   90.00
_cell.angle_gamma   90.00
#
_symmetry.space_group_name_H-M   'P 1'
#
loop_
_entity.id
_entity.type
_entity.pdbx_description
1 polymer ?
#
loop_
_entity_poly.entity_id
_entity_poly.type
_entity_poly.pdbx_seq_one_letter_code
_entity_poly.pdbx_strand_id
1 'polypeptide(L)'
;MLGLLGRRLFGRAEAAATAPAPRPPPPAARPARHRQPPRRGPSLTVEEIPTRFPPQTEILVQVTKGPIGNKGSRVTANLSIPGRFLVLLPNSSHVGVSKRIEDRHERERIRQMLRGLRVPRGMGLICRTLGEGKQEPEFREDFELLMGYWQRLEKTRREKRAPCCVYQEPPLFERMLRDYLYEDVEEVVVDSERAREVAAAMVEGTGRRTRVRLYKGAVPLFDHSGIQTEIDNILTRQVRLPGGGYLCVDETEALIAIDVNTGRNRTGKDHPETILKTNLEAVAEIARQLRVRNIGGQIVLDLIDMRSREDRQTVFKAFKDALRRDRAHTKVCPISPLGLIEMTRQREHGSLLETVYSPCPYCRGKGRVKSPKSVSVEIQRRLQSILRGGRSQQLRVSLHPHVLERLRNEDADLLEAMERNHRGELSFRADPELHLEEFTVTDAATGRRL
;
A
#
# COMPACT_ATOMS: atom_id res chain seq x y z
N MET A 1 104.37 -2.92 59.72
CA MET A 1 103.60 -2.93 60.99
C MET A 1 102.14 -3.20 60.65
N LEU A 2 101.59 -4.27 61.25
CA LEU A 2 100.17 -4.64 61.41
C LEU A 2 99.28 -4.61 60.15
N GLY A 3 98.79 -5.73 59.59
CA GLY A 3 98.23 -6.91 60.28
C GLY A 3 96.90 -6.49 60.92
N LEU A 4 95.73 -6.92 60.46
CA LEU A 4 95.08 -8.23 60.65
C LEU A 4 93.65 -7.99 60.10
N LEU A 5 92.87 -8.85 59.43
CA LEU A 5 92.45 -10.24 59.62
C LEU A 5 91.51 -10.46 58.40
N GLY A 6 91.55 -11.57 57.66
CA GLY A 6 90.58 -12.62 57.94
C GLY A 6 89.66 -12.93 56.76
N ARG A 7 90.23 -13.63 55.76
CA ARG A 7 89.66 -14.71 54.94
C ARG A 7 88.12 -14.84 54.73
N ARG A 8 87.80 -14.94 53.42
CA ARG A 8 86.99 -15.98 52.73
C ARG A 8 85.46 -15.89 52.86
N LEU A 9 84.78 -15.93 51.72
CA LEU A 9 84.15 -17.17 51.19
C LEU A 9 83.59 -16.95 49.77
N PHE A 10 84.22 -17.66 48.83
CA PHE A 10 83.71 -18.30 47.60
C PHE A 10 82.47 -17.79 46.83
N GLY A 11 82.68 -17.64 45.51
CA GLY A 11 81.68 -17.80 44.43
C GLY A 11 81.95 -16.83 43.26
N ARG A 12 82.88 -17.14 42.32
CA ARG A 12 82.62 -17.74 40.98
C ARG A 12 81.35 -17.17 40.31
N ALA A 13 81.33 -16.65 39.07
CA ALA A 13 82.27 -16.73 37.96
C ALA A 13 81.99 -15.59 36.95
N GLU A 14 83.01 -15.24 36.16
CA GLU A 14 82.92 -14.40 34.96
C GLU A 14 82.02 -15.01 33.88
N ALA A 15 81.32 -14.17 33.10
CA ALA A 15 81.52 -14.10 31.65
C ALA A 15 80.60 -13.08 30.95
N ALA A 16 81.25 -12.31 30.07
CA ALA A 16 80.80 -11.85 28.75
C ALA A 16 79.67 -10.81 28.62
N ALA A 17 80.07 -9.66 28.05
CA ALA A 17 79.23 -8.58 27.55
C ALA A 17 78.28 -9.03 26.42
N THR A 18 77.07 -8.47 26.43
CA THR A 18 76.16 -8.42 25.27
C THR A 18 75.40 -7.09 25.29
N ALA A 19 75.36 -6.43 24.13
CA ALA A 19 74.70 -5.14 23.91
C ALA A 19 73.19 -5.20 24.23
N PRO A 20 72.55 -4.09 24.64
CA PRO A 20 71.13 -4.09 24.97
C PRO A 20 70.28 -4.33 23.72
N ALA A 21 69.38 -5.30 23.79
CA ALA A 21 68.40 -5.62 22.75
C ALA A 21 67.45 -4.44 22.47
N PRO A 22 66.96 -4.27 21.23
CA PRO A 22 65.99 -3.22 20.91
C PRO A 22 64.66 -3.51 21.64
N ARG A 23 64.05 -2.46 22.19
CA ARG A 23 62.74 -2.53 22.85
C ARG A 23 61.70 -3.12 21.88
N PRO A 24 60.83 -4.04 22.32
CA PRO A 24 59.76 -4.55 21.47
C PRO A 24 58.79 -3.41 21.10
N PRO A 25 58.22 -3.42 19.89
CA PRO A 25 57.19 -2.45 19.51
C PRO A 25 55.98 -2.59 20.44
N PRO A 26 55.22 -1.50 20.68
CA PRO A 26 54.01 -1.56 21.50
C PRO A 26 53.03 -2.59 20.90
N PRO A 27 52.26 -3.32 21.74
CA PRO A 27 51.34 -4.33 21.24
C PRO A 27 50.34 -3.68 20.29
N ALA A 28 50.18 -4.28 19.11
CA ALA A 28 49.23 -3.83 18.11
C ALA A 28 47.83 -3.66 18.74
N ALA A 29 47.21 -2.51 18.48
CA ALA A 29 45.86 -2.22 18.94
C ALA A 29 44.92 -3.35 18.52
N ARG A 30 44.32 -4.03 19.51
CA ARG A 30 43.32 -5.07 19.26
C ARG A 30 42.23 -4.51 18.35
N PRO A 31 41.84 -5.20 17.27
CA PRO A 31 40.74 -4.73 16.45
C PRO A 31 39.50 -4.61 17.32
N ALA A 32 38.84 -3.45 17.25
CA ALA A 32 37.60 -3.20 17.96
C ALA A 32 36.63 -4.34 17.65
N ARG A 33 36.32 -5.17 18.65
CA ARG A 33 35.33 -6.23 18.51
C ARG A 33 34.04 -5.59 18.03
N HIS A 34 33.65 -5.85 16.78
CA HIS A 34 32.31 -5.56 16.30
C HIS A 34 31.34 -6.23 17.27
N ARG A 35 30.71 -5.44 18.15
CA ARG A 35 29.59 -5.91 18.94
C ARG A 35 28.53 -6.34 17.93
N GLN A 36 28.32 -7.65 17.82
CA GLN A 36 27.17 -8.17 17.08
C GLN A 36 25.92 -7.47 17.60
N PRO A 37 24.98 -7.07 16.72
CA PRO A 37 23.72 -6.50 17.16
C PRO A 37 23.08 -7.46 18.17
N PRO A 38 22.47 -6.97 19.26
CA PRO A 38 21.82 -7.83 20.23
C PRO A 38 20.84 -8.75 19.50
N ARG A 39 21.03 -10.07 19.67
CA ARG A 39 20.12 -11.08 19.15
C ARG A 39 18.72 -10.70 19.65
N ARG A 40 17.76 -10.54 18.73
CA ARG A 40 16.34 -10.40 19.08
C ARG A 40 16.03 -11.53 20.06
N GLY A 41 15.50 -11.20 21.23
CA GLY A 41 15.04 -12.21 22.19
C GLY A 41 14.06 -13.18 21.53
N PRO A 42 13.86 -14.38 22.10
CA PRO A 42 12.98 -15.39 21.52
C PRO A 42 11.61 -14.77 21.23
N SER A 43 11.10 -14.96 20.00
CA SER A 43 9.74 -14.57 19.67
C SER A 43 8.79 -15.40 20.53
N LEU A 44 7.89 -14.75 21.25
CA LEU A 44 6.81 -15.41 21.99
C LEU A 44 6.14 -16.45 21.09
N THR A 45 6.04 -17.68 21.58
CA THR A 45 5.29 -18.72 20.86
C THR A 45 3.79 -18.46 21.00
N VAL A 46 2.98 -18.97 20.07
CA VAL A 46 1.52 -18.78 20.10
C VAL A 46 0.92 -19.32 21.41
N GLU A 47 1.51 -20.38 21.96
CA GLU A 47 1.12 -21.05 23.20
C GLU A 47 1.39 -20.21 24.45
N GLU A 48 2.37 -19.31 24.43
CA GLU A 48 2.72 -18.43 25.56
C GLU A 48 1.87 -17.16 25.65
N ILE A 49 1.16 -16.80 24.57
CA ILE A 49 0.37 -15.56 24.49
C ILE A 49 -0.73 -15.50 25.56
N PRO A 50 -1.56 -16.53 25.77
CA PRO A 50 -2.64 -16.48 26.77
C PRO A 50 -2.11 -16.31 28.20
N THR A 51 -0.97 -16.93 28.51
CA THR A 51 -0.31 -16.82 29.82
C THR A 51 0.26 -15.42 30.05
N ARG A 52 0.82 -14.81 29.01
CA ARG A 52 1.47 -13.49 29.10
C ARG A 52 0.49 -12.32 28.98
N PHE A 53 -0.64 -12.53 28.32
CA PHE A 53 -1.69 -11.55 28.10
C PHE A 53 -3.06 -12.17 28.41
N PRO A 54 -3.40 -12.37 29.71
CA PRO A 54 -4.71 -12.89 30.09
C PRO A 54 -5.85 -11.97 29.63
N PRO A 55 -7.09 -12.48 29.51
CA PRO A 55 -8.26 -11.66 29.22
C PRO A 55 -8.34 -10.44 30.15
N GLN A 56 -8.80 -9.30 29.62
CA GLN A 56 -8.85 -8.00 30.31
C GLN A 56 -7.49 -7.31 30.54
N THR A 57 -6.38 -7.85 30.03
CA THR A 57 -5.11 -7.13 30.05
C THR A 57 -5.21 -5.84 29.23
N GLU A 58 -4.89 -4.70 29.86
CA GLU A 58 -4.81 -3.42 29.17
C GLU A 58 -3.50 -3.32 28.39
N ILE A 59 -3.61 -3.18 27.07
CA ILE A 59 -2.46 -3.10 26.17
C ILE A 59 -2.54 -1.79 25.38
N LEU A 60 -1.46 -1.02 25.42
CA LEU A 60 -1.31 0.12 24.53
C LEU A 60 -0.96 -0.39 23.13
N VAL A 61 -1.84 -0.08 22.18
CA VAL A 61 -1.70 -0.52 20.80
C VAL A 61 -1.80 0.63 19.83
N GLN A 62 -1.07 0.55 18.73
CA GLN A 62 -1.16 1.45 17.59
C GLN A 62 -1.85 0.73 16.43
N VAL A 63 -2.79 1.41 15.79
CA VAL A 63 -3.41 0.93 14.55
C VAL A 63 -2.41 1.03 13.42
N THR A 64 -2.05 -0.11 12.82
CA THR A 64 -1.12 -0.19 11.68
C THR A 64 -1.84 -0.27 10.34
N LYS A 65 -3.01 -0.89 10.33
CA LYS A 65 -3.91 -0.94 9.17
C LYS A 65 -5.33 -0.73 9.67
N GLY A 66 -6.08 0.11 8.97
CA GLY A 66 -7.51 0.25 9.19
C GLY A 66 -8.27 -1.05 8.90
N PRO A 67 -9.58 -1.09 9.15
CA PRO A 67 -10.40 -2.23 8.75
C PRO A 67 -10.38 -2.37 7.22
N ILE A 68 -10.29 -3.61 6.73
CA ILE A 68 -10.30 -3.91 5.29
C ILE A 68 -11.30 -5.04 5.05
N GLY A 69 -12.37 -4.73 4.31
CA GLY A 69 -13.51 -5.63 4.14
C GLY A 69 -14.07 -6.08 5.48
N ASN A 70 -14.17 -7.39 5.69
CA ASN A 70 -14.70 -7.97 6.93
C ASN A 70 -13.65 -8.13 8.04
N LYS A 71 -12.39 -7.72 7.81
CA LYS A 71 -11.31 -7.86 8.79
C LYS A 71 -11.20 -6.57 9.61
N GLY A 72 -11.25 -6.71 10.93
CA GLY A 72 -11.00 -5.61 11.87
C GLY A 72 -9.58 -5.03 11.73
N SER A 73 -9.36 -3.89 12.40
CA SER A 73 -8.09 -3.17 12.35
C SER A 73 -6.91 -4.01 12.83
N ARG A 74 -5.79 -3.94 12.11
CA ARG A 74 -4.54 -4.58 12.55
C ARG A 74 -3.79 -3.65 13.49
N VAL A 75 -3.49 -4.13 14.69
CA VAL A 75 -2.80 -3.34 15.71
C VAL A 75 -1.41 -3.91 16.05
N THR A 76 -0.55 -3.08 16.66
CA THR A 76 0.78 -3.45 17.15
C THR A 76 1.07 -2.80 18.51
N ALA A 77 1.76 -3.50 19.40
CA ALA A 77 2.32 -2.91 20.63
C ALA A 77 3.73 -2.30 20.40
N ASN A 78 4.33 -2.53 19.22
CA ASN A 78 5.56 -1.87 18.80
C ASN A 78 5.21 -0.50 18.22
N LEU A 79 5.15 0.50 19.10
CA LEU A 79 4.71 1.85 18.78
C LEU A 79 5.75 2.60 17.94
N SER A 80 5.26 3.49 17.08
CA SER A 80 6.05 4.41 16.28
C SER A 80 5.35 5.76 16.18
N ILE A 81 6.08 6.85 16.41
CA ILE A 81 5.55 8.21 16.31
C ILE A 81 6.34 8.92 15.20
N PRO A 82 5.72 9.15 14.02
CA PRO A 82 6.39 9.78 12.90
C PRO A 82 6.46 11.30 13.07
N GLY A 83 7.68 11.82 13.13
CA GLY A 83 8.02 13.23 12.99
C GLY A 83 8.31 13.56 11.55
N ARG A 84 8.86 14.73 11.27
CA ARG A 84 9.16 15.14 9.90
C ARG A 84 10.37 14.41 9.34
N PHE A 85 11.44 14.36 10.11
CA PHE A 85 12.72 13.77 9.73
C PHE A 85 12.97 12.45 10.46
N LEU A 86 12.45 12.31 11.67
CA LEU A 86 12.66 11.17 12.54
C LEU A 86 11.36 10.40 12.77
N VAL A 87 11.49 9.14 13.16
CA VAL A 87 10.42 8.34 13.74
C VAL A 87 10.89 7.86 15.09
N LEU A 88 10.18 8.24 16.15
CA LEU A 88 10.45 7.77 17.50
C LEU A 88 9.89 6.36 17.69
N LEU A 89 10.70 5.48 18.28
CA LEU A 89 10.33 4.12 18.65
C LEU A 89 10.39 4.00 20.18
N PRO A 90 9.30 4.24 20.92
CA PRO A 90 9.33 4.27 22.38
C PRO A 90 9.68 2.92 23.04
N ASN A 91 9.31 1.82 22.38
CA ASN A 91 9.45 0.46 22.91
C ASN A 91 10.60 -0.33 22.23
N SER A 92 11.50 0.33 21.51
CA SER A 92 12.60 -0.33 20.80
C SER A 92 13.83 0.56 20.72
N SER A 93 14.99 0.06 21.17
CA SER A 93 16.27 0.77 21.08
C SER A 93 16.91 0.74 19.67
N HIS A 94 16.10 0.55 18.62
CA HIS A 94 16.60 0.44 17.26
C HIS A 94 16.94 1.83 16.70
N VAL A 95 18.17 1.98 16.18
CA VAL A 95 18.59 3.16 15.41
C VAL A 95 18.72 2.78 13.94
N GLY A 96 17.93 3.42 13.08
CA GLY A 96 17.82 3.09 11.67
C GLY A 96 17.90 4.31 10.75
N VAL A 97 18.24 4.07 9.48
CA VAL A 97 18.19 5.07 8.40
C VAL A 97 17.39 4.48 7.25
N SER A 98 16.43 5.25 6.72
CA SER A 98 15.55 4.88 5.62
C SER A 98 16.31 4.16 4.52
N LYS A 99 15.75 3.07 3.99
CA LYS A 99 16.36 2.31 2.89
C LYS A 99 16.45 3.10 1.58
N ARG A 100 15.69 4.19 1.45
CA ARG A 100 15.72 5.06 0.26
C ARG A 100 16.94 5.97 0.18
N ILE A 101 17.62 6.20 1.30
CA ILE A 101 18.90 6.92 1.30
C ILE A 101 19.96 5.90 0.89
N GLU A 102 20.35 5.91 -0.39
CA GLU A 102 21.27 4.93 -0.99
C GLU A 102 22.73 5.27 -0.69
N ASP A 103 23.08 6.57 -0.56
CA ASP A 103 24.46 6.98 -0.30
C ASP A 103 24.99 6.46 1.04
N ARG A 104 26.07 5.68 0.98
CA ARG A 104 26.69 5.05 2.14
C ARG A 104 27.30 6.08 3.09
N HIS A 105 27.89 7.15 2.56
CA HIS A 105 28.54 8.16 3.38
C HIS A 105 27.52 8.94 4.20
N GLU A 106 26.45 9.40 3.53
CA GLU A 106 25.33 10.08 4.18
C GLU A 106 24.63 9.21 5.23
N ARG A 107 24.42 7.93 4.94
CA ARG A 107 23.87 6.99 5.94
C ARG A 107 24.70 6.91 7.21
N GLU A 108 26.03 6.91 7.09
CA GLU A 108 26.90 6.86 8.27
C GLU A 108 26.91 8.20 9.01
N ARG A 109 26.95 9.33 8.28
CA ARG A 109 26.81 10.68 8.86
C ARG A 109 25.54 10.79 9.71
N ILE A 110 24.40 10.39 9.15
CA ILE A 110 23.11 10.39 9.85
C ILE A 110 23.17 9.49 11.08
N ARG A 111 23.69 8.26 10.98
CA ARG A 111 23.82 7.37 12.15
C ARG A 111 24.65 7.98 13.27
N GLN A 112 25.71 8.69 12.94
CA GLN A 112 26.56 9.36 13.95
C GLN A 112 25.78 10.48 14.64
N MET A 113 25.06 11.32 13.89
CA MET A 113 24.21 12.37 14.46
C MET A 113 23.11 11.79 15.36
N LEU A 114 22.41 10.73 14.91
CA LEU A 114 21.38 10.07 15.72
C LEU A 114 21.92 9.48 17.03
N ARG A 115 23.17 9.01 17.05
CA ARG A 115 23.84 8.54 18.28
C ARG A 115 24.23 9.68 19.21
N GLY A 116 24.43 10.89 18.67
CA GLY A 116 24.70 12.10 19.46
C GLY A 116 23.48 12.61 20.20
N LEU A 117 22.27 12.28 19.73
CA LEU A 117 21.02 12.63 20.41
C LEU A 117 20.88 11.87 21.73
N ARG A 118 20.44 12.56 22.79
CA ARG A 118 20.23 12.00 24.12
C ARG A 118 18.91 11.22 24.21
N VAL A 119 18.83 10.10 23.48
CA VAL A 119 17.65 9.23 23.46
C VAL A 119 17.54 8.44 24.77
N PRO A 120 16.38 8.45 25.47
CA PRO A 120 16.18 7.65 26.68
C PRO A 120 16.39 6.15 26.46
N ARG A 121 16.81 5.44 27.51
CA ARG A 121 17.03 3.99 27.44
C ARG A 121 15.74 3.26 27.05
N GLY A 122 15.87 2.31 26.13
CA GLY A 122 14.73 1.54 25.60
C GLY A 122 14.05 2.16 24.40
N MET A 123 14.34 3.43 24.09
CA MET A 123 13.81 4.13 22.91
C MET A 123 14.83 4.17 21.77
N GLY A 124 14.32 4.35 20.56
CA GLY A 124 15.11 4.34 19.33
C GLY A 124 14.57 5.32 18.30
N LEU A 125 15.32 5.52 17.23
CA LEU A 125 15.03 6.49 16.19
C LEU A 125 15.26 5.92 14.80
N ILE A 126 14.37 6.21 13.87
CA ILE A 126 14.58 5.95 12.45
C ILE A 126 14.61 7.28 11.70
N CYS A 127 15.69 7.56 10.97
CA CYS A 127 15.72 8.69 10.03
C CYS A 127 14.88 8.36 8.78
N ARG A 128 13.91 9.23 8.46
CA ARG A 128 13.09 9.24 7.24
C ARG A 128 13.91 9.76 6.07
N THR A 129 13.40 9.57 4.85
CA THR A 129 14.04 10.09 3.63
C THR A 129 14.17 11.61 3.64
N LEU A 130 13.20 12.33 4.22
CA LEU A 130 13.27 13.79 4.37
C LEU A 130 14.42 14.27 5.27
N GLY A 131 15.03 13.39 6.07
CA GLY A 131 16.18 13.71 6.89
C GLY A 131 17.51 13.69 6.15
N GLU A 132 17.54 13.29 4.88
CA GLU A 132 18.74 13.34 4.04
C GLU A 132 19.23 14.79 3.89
N GLY A 133 20.53 15.02 4.05
CA GLY A 133 21.15 16.35 3.96
C GLY A 133 20.92 17.26 5.16
N LYS A 134 20.11 16.86 6.14
CA LYS A 134 19.78 17.66 7.33
C LYS A 134 20.89 17.67 8.35
N GLN A 135 20.92 18.73 9.17
CA GLN A 135 21.94 18.94 10.20
C GLN A 135 21.43 18.56 11.60
N GLU A 136 22.35 18.39 12.55
CA GLU A 136 22.03 17.98 13.93
C GLU A 136 20.97 18.85 14.63
N PRO A 137 20.95 20.20 14.51
CA PRO A 137 19.92 21.03 15.13
C PRO A 137 18.50 20.67 14.68
N GLU A 138 18.31 20.43 13.37
CA GLU A 138 17.00 20.06 12.80
C GLU A 138 16.52 18.70 13.34
N PHE A 139 17.44 17.74 13.52
CA PHE A 139 17.12 16.45 14.14
C PHE A 139 16.80 16.58 15.63
N ARG A 140 17.48 17.48 16.34
CA ARG A 140 17.21 17.73 17.76
C ARG A 140 15.83 18.33 17.96
N GLU A 141 15.46 19.33 17.17
CA GLU A 141 14.13 19.95 17.22
C GLU A 141 13.00 18.95 16.94
N ASP A 142 13.13 18.14 15.88
CA ASP A 142 12.14 17.09 15.56
C ASP A 142 12.09 16.02 16.65
N PHE A 143 13.23 15.67 17.26
CA PHE A 143 13.27 14.73 18.39
C PHE A 143 12.55 15.26 19.63
N GLU A 144 12.78 16.52 20.03
CA GLU A 144 12.12 17.12 21.18
C GLU A 144 10.59 17.22 20.98
N LEU A 145 10.15 17.54 19.76
CA LEU A 145 8.73 17.51 19.39
C LEU A 145 8.13 16.12 19.60
N LEU A 146 8.82 15.07 19.13
CA LEU A 146 8.40 13.67 19.29
C LEU A 146 8.34 13.22 20.74
N MET A 147 9.32 13.64 21.55
CA MET A 147 9.32 13.40 22.99
C MET A 147 8.14 14.10 23.68
N GLY A 148 7.80 15.31 23.25
CA GLY A 148 6.60 16.01 23.72
C GLY A 148 5.31 15.25 23.42
N TYR A 149 5.16 14.67 22.22
CA TYR A 149 4.03 13.79 21.91
C TYR A 149 3.99 12.56 22.81
N TRP A 150 5.14 11.90 23.01
CA TRP A 150 5.25 10.72 23.87
C TRP A 150 4.85 11.01 25.31
N GLN A 151 5.33 12.12 25.88
CA GLN A 151 4.99 12.53 27.25
C GLN A 151 3.50 12.81 27.42
N ARG A 152 2.86 13.48 26.45
CA ARG A 152 1.40 13.71 26.46
C ARG A 152 0.60 12.40 26.38
N LEU A 153 1.06 11.47 25.56
CA LEU A 153 0.48 10.14 25.43
C LEU A 153 0.59 9.37 26.76
N GLU A 154 1.78 9.32 27.37
CA GLU A 154 1.99 8.65 28.66
C GLU A 154 1.14 9.26 29.76
N LYS A 155 1.03 10.59 29.82
CA LYS A 155 0.16 11.29 30.77
C LYS A 155 -1.29 10.84 30.61
N THR A 156 -1.81 10.89 29.39
CA THR A 156 -3.19 10.47 29.08
C THR A 156 -3.44 9.01 29.44
N ARG A 157 -2.47 8.13 29.16
CA ARG A 157 -2.52 6.71 29.52
C ARG A 157 -2.63 6.50 31.03
N ARG A 158 -1.96 7.31 31.86
CA ARG A 158 -2.01 7.20 33.33
C ARG A 158 -3.33 7.74 33.90
N GLU A 159 -3.91 8.75 33.27
CA GLU A 159 -5.09 9.46 33.77
C GLU A 159 -6.42 8.80 33.35
N LYS A 160 -6.47 8.17 32.17
CA LYS A 160 -7.70 7.58 31.62
C LYS A 160 -7.71 6.05 31.70
N ARG A 161 -8.88 5.47 31.96
CA ARG A 161 -9.10 4.00 31.93
C ARG A 161 -9.34 3.51 30.50
N ALA A 162 -8.97 2.25 30.21
CA ALA A 162 -9.26 1.63 28.92
C ALA A 162 -10.76 1.25 28.79
N PRO A 163 -11.33 1.23 27.57
CA PRO A 163 -10.74 1.64 26.30
C PRO A 163 -10.78 3.16 26.11
N CYS A 164 -9.64 3.77 25.76
CA CYS A 164 -9.58 5.19 25.41
C CYS A 164 -8.55 5.47 24.31
N CYS A 165 -8.79 6.50 23.51
CA CYS A 165 -7.80 7.02 22.57
C CYS A 165 -6.81 7.91 23.33
N VAL A 166 -5.54 7.49 23.39
CA VAL A 166 -4.46 8.22 24.09
C VAL A 166 -3.69 9.18 23.19
N TYR A 167 -3.73 8.95 21.88
CA TYR A 167 -3.11 9.78 20.86
C TYR A 167 -3.87 9.61 19.56
N GLN A 168 -4.31 10.73 19.00
CA GLN A 168 -4.95 10.79 17.70
C GLN A 168 -3.94 11.33 16.70
N GLU A 169 -3.69 10.58 15.64
CA GLU A 169 -2.84 11.06 14.54
C GLU A 169 -3.48 12.32 13.91
N PRO A 170 -2.68 13.35 13.54
CA PRO A 170 -3.17 14.55 12.91
C PRO A 170 -4.10 14.30 11.70
N PRO A 171 -5.01 15.23 11.40
CA PRO A 171 -5.85 15.18 10.20
C PRO A 171 -5.03 15.04 8.90
N LEU A 172 -5.70 14.61 7.82
CA LEU A 172 -5.06 14.36 6.53
C LEU A 172 -4.19 15.53 6.05
N PHE A 173 -4.69 16.77 6.14
CA PHE A 173 -3.97 17.95 5.69
C PHE A 173 -2.61 18.15 6.39
N GLU A 174 -2.59 18.06 7.71
CA GLU A 174 -1.36 18.18 8.52
C GLU A 174 -0.39 17.02 8.25
N ARG A 175 -0.90 15.79 8.09
CA ARG A 175 -0.07 14.64 7.67
C ARG A 175 0.52 14.85 6.30
N MET A 176 -0.26 15.40 5.36
CA MET A 176 0.22 15.71 4.01
C MET A 176 1.35 16.73 4.06
N LEU A 177 1.23 17.80 4.84
CA LEU A 177 2.31 18.79 5.01
C LEU A 177 3.54 18.19 5.71
N ARG A 178 3.36 17.42 6.79
CA ARG A 178 4.47 16.73 7.48
C ARG A 178 5.23 15.84 6.52
N ASP A 179 4.50 15.05 5.73
CA ASP A 179 5.12 13.98 4.96
C ASP A 179 5.54 14.43 3.56
N TYR A 180 4.78 15.27 2.84
CA TYR A 180 4.99 15.63 1.42
C TYR A 180 5.60 17.01 1.15
N LEU A 181 5.84 17.83 2.17
CA LEU A 181 6.56 19.09 1.99
C LEU A 181 8.06 18.79 1.78
N TYR A 182 8.46 18.38 0.58
CA TYR A 182 9.86 18.15 0.17
C TYR A 182 10.56 19.46 -0.19
N GLU A 183 11.91 19.52 -0.22
CA GLU A 183 12.68 20.76 -0.44
C GLU A 183 12.35 21.52 -1.73
N ASP A 184 11.93 20.79 -2.76
CA ASP A 184 11.51 21.27 -4.07
C ASP A 184 10.11 21.91 -4.11
N VAL A 185 9.35 21.88 -3.00
CA VAL A 185 8.03 22.52 -2.92
C VAL A 185 8.16 24.03 -2.67
N GLU A 186 7.85 24.82 -3.70
CA GLU A 186 7.94 26.29 -3.68
C GLU A 186 6.71 26.97 -3.07
N GLU A 187 5.51 26.44 -3.31
CA GLU A 187 4.25 27.04 -2.90
C GLU A 187 3.25 25.98 -2.41
N VAL A 188 2.54 26.29 -1.32
CA VAL A 188 1.37 25.57 -0.83
C VAL A 188 0.16 26.48 -1.03
N VAL A 189 -0.73 26.08 -1.92
CA VAL A 189 -1.97 26.81 -2.23
C VAL A 189 -3.14 26.15 -1.53
N VAL A 190 -3.93 26.94 -0.80
CA VAL A 190 -5.12 26.50 -0.06
C VAL A 190 -6.31 27.39 -0.39
N ASP A 191 -7.53 26.89 -0.22
CA ASP A 191 -8.79 27.60 -0.53
C ASP A 191 -9.56 28.04 0.73
N SER A 192 -9.04 27.75 1.94
CA SER A 192 -9.64 28.17 3.20
C SER A 192 -8.66 28.89 4.11
N GLU A 193 -9.16 29.90 4.83
CA GLU A 193 -8.36 30.70 5.77
C GLU A 193 -7.79 29.83 6.90
N ARG A 194 -8.60 28.91 7.44
CA ARG A 194 -8.17 27.95 8.46
C ARG A 194 -7.02 27.06 7.96
N ALA A 195 -7.09 26.56 6.72
CA ALA A 195 -6.01 25.77 6.16
C ALA A 195 -4.74 26.62 5.95
N ARG A 196 -4.89 27.91 5.60
CA ARG A 196 -3.76 28.85 5.45
C ARG A 196 -3.03 29.03 6.78
N GLU A 197 -3.76 29.27 7.86
CA GLU A 197 -3.18 29.44 9.20
C GLU A 197 -2.41 28.20 9.65
N VAL A 198 -3.02 27.02 9.50
CA VAL A 198 -2.38 25.74 9.86
C VAL A 198 -1.14 25.49 8.99
N ALA A 199 -1.23 25.71 7.68
CA ALA A 199 -0.09 25.55 6.78
C ALA A 199 1.02 26.54 7.07
N ALA A 200 0.71 27.80 7.33
CA ALA A 200 1.69 28.83 7.68
C ALA A 200 2.44 28.46 8.96
N ALA A 201 1.73 28.07 10.01
CA ALA A 201 2.34 27.63 11.27
C ALA A 201 3.25 26.40 11.08
N MET A 202 2.82 25.41 10.29
CA MET A 202 3.63 24.22 10.00
C MET A 202 4.85 24.53 9.12
N VAL A 203 4.73 25.45 8.15
CA VAL A 203 5.86 25.85 7.28
C VAL A 203 6.86 26.72 8.02
N GLU A 204 6.38 27.68 8.83
CA GLU A 204 7.23 28.53 9.68
C GLU A 204 8.08 27.68 10.63
N GLY A 205 7.48 26.67 11.26
CA GLY A 205 8.17 25.70 12.12
C GLY A 205 9.21 24.82 11.40
N THR A 206 9.36 24.93 10.08
CA THR A 206 10.40 24.20 9.32
C THR A 206 11.57 25.08 8.86
N GLY A 207 11.52 26.40 9.10
CA GLY A 207 12.56 27.34 8.64
C GLY A 207 12.65 27.49 7.12
N ARG A 208 11.59 27.12 6.39
CA ARG A 208 11.59 27.05 4.92
C ARG A 208 11.05 28.32 4.28
N ARG A 209 11.49 28.57 3.04
CA ARG A 209 10.98 29.67 2.18
C ARG A 209 9.72 29.30 1.38
N THR A 210 9.11 28.15 1.65
CA THR A 210 7.89 27.73 0.95
C THR A 210 6.78 28.75 1.23
N ARG A 211 6.17 29.29 0.18
CA ARG A 211 5.11 30.30 0.34
C ARG A 211 3.77 29.61 0.60
N VAL A 212 3.00 30.10 1.55
CA VAL A 212 1.62 29.65 1.77
C VAL A 212 0.67 30.72 1.21
N ARG A 213 -0.11 30.37 0.20
CA ARG A 213 -1.02 31.29 -0.49
C ARG A 213 -2.46 30.82 -0.35
N LEU A 214 -3.33 31.76 0.05
CA LEU A 214 -4.78 31.55 -0.03
C LEU A 214 -5.28 31.92 -1.42
N TYR A 215 -5.89 30.95 -2.08
CA TYR A 215 -6.58 31.10 -3.33
C TYR A 215 -7.97 31.67 -3.09
N LYS A 216 -8.27 32.80 -3.74
CA LYS A 216 -9.56 33.51 -3.66
C LYS A 216 -10.24 33.66 -5.03
N GLY A 217 -9.86 32.83 -6.00
CA GLY A 217 -10.48 32.86 -7.32
C GLY A 217 -11.92 32.37 -7.28
N ALA A 218 -12.73 32.85 -8.22
CA ALA A 218 -14.14 32.45 -8.34
C ALA A 218 -14.29 31.00 -8.83
N VAL A 219 -13.35 30.53 -9.65
CA VAL A 219 -13.29 29.14 -10.12
C VAL A 219 -12.63 28.28 -9.04
N PRO A 220 -13.11 27.07 -8.71
CA PRO A 220 -12.48 26.22 -7.71
C PRO A 220 -10.98 25.96 -7.98
N LEU A 221 -10.20 25.80 -6.91
CA LEU A 221 -8.74 25.69 -6.98
C LEU A 221 -8.25 24.56 -7.91
N PHE A 222 -8.89 23.39 -7.87
CA PHE A 222 -8.51 22.26 -8.71
C PHE A 222 -8.86 22.45 -10.19
N ASP A 223 -9.98 23.11 -10.49
CA ASP A 223 -10.35 23.47 -11.86
C ASP A 223 -9.36 24.49 -12.43
N HIS A 224 -9.06 25.55 -11.68
CA HIS A 224 -8.08 26.56 -12.07
C HIS A 224 -6.68 25.95 -12.31
N SER A 225 -6.34 24.88 -11.58
CA SER A 225 -5.05 24.20 -11.71
C SER A 225 -5.05 23.08 -12.77
N GLY A 226 -6.18 22.81 -13.43
CA GLY A 226 -6.33 21.72 -14.40
C GLY A 226 -6.28 20.30 -13.80
N ILE A 227 -6.32 20.18 -12.47
CA ILE A 227 -6.19 18.91 -11.73
C ILE A 227 -7.56 18.21 -11.65
N GLN A 228 -8.67 18.95 -11.70
CA GLN A 228 -10.00 18.37 -11.57
C GLN A 228 -10.27 17.30 -12.63
N THR A 229 -9.90 17.56 -13.87
CA THR A 229 -10.03 16.58 -14.96
C THR A 229 -9.19 15.33 -14.72
N GLU A 230 -8.02 15.44 -14.08
CA GLU A 230 -7.26 14.26 -13.70
C GLU A 230 -8.00 13.47 -12.61
N ILE A 231 -8.51 14.16 -11.58
CA ILE A 231 -9.27 13.56 -10.46
C ILE A 231 -10.47 12.77 -10.97
N ASP A 232 -11.28 13.37 -11.86
CA ASP A 232 -12.47 12.73 -12.42
C ASP A 232 -12.12 11.47 -13.22
N ASN A 233 -10.93 11.47 -13.84
CA ASN A 233 -10.41 10.34 -14.61
C ASN A 233 -9.59 9.34 -13.78
N ILE A 234 -9.37 9.56 -12.47
CA ILE A 234 -8.56 8.64 -11.63
C ILE A 234 -9.17 7.24 -11.62
N LEU A 235 -10.50 7.11 -11.58
CA LEU A 235 -11.18 5.83 -11.42
C LEU A 235 -11.71 5.24 -12.73
N THR A 236 -11.42 5.86 -13.88
CA THR A 236 -11.78 5.29 -15.17
C THR A 236 -10.99 4.00 -15.42
N ARG A 237 -11.63 3.03 -16.07
CA ARG A 237 -10.96 1.79 -16.47
C ARG A 237 -9.81 2.05 -17.44
N GLN A 238 -9.96 3.02 -18.35
CA GLN A 238 -8.99 3.35 -19.38
C GLN A 238 -8.24 4.65 -19.08
N VAL A 239 -6.91 4.60 -19.10
CA VAL A 239 -6.03 5.76 -18.92
C VAL A 239 -5.27 6.01 -20.21
N ARG A 240 -5.40 7.20 -20.80
CA ARG A 240 -4.71 7.55 -22.04
C ARG A 240 -3.23 7.87 -21.78
N LEU A 241 -2.37 7.42 -22.69
CA LEU A 241 -0.94 7.71 -22.70
C LEU A 241 -0.64 8.87 -23.66
N PRO A 242 0.41 9.68 -23.41
CA PRO A 242 0.79 10.79 -24.29
C PRO A 242 1.03 10.39 -25.75
N GLY A 243 1.64 9.22 -26.00
CA GLY A 243 1.91 8.68 -27.33
C GLY A 243 0.70 8.09 -28.05
N GLY A 244 -0.51 8.22 -27.49
CA GLY A 244 -1.78 7.78 -28.08
C GLY A 244 -2.20 6.35 -27.70
N GLY A 245 -1.37 5.60 -26.99
CA GLY A 245 -1.77 4.33 -26.35
C GLY A 245 -2.70 4.53 -25.16
N TYR A 246 -3.11 3.44 -24.53
CA TYR A 246 -3.89 3.50 -23.29
C TYR A 246 -3.65 2.28 -22.41
N LEU A 247 -3.85 2.46 -21.10
CA LEU A 247 -3.82 1.42 -20.09
C LEU A 247 -5.25 0.98 -19.78
N CYS A 248 -5.48 -0.32 -19.59
CA CYS A 248 -6.69 -0.85 -18.97
C CYS A 248 -6.34 -1.35 -17.56
N VAL A 249 -6.97 -0.80 -16.53
CA VAL A 249 -6.75 -1.21 -15.13
C VAL A 249 -7.98 -1.96 -14.63
N ASP A 250 -7.80 -3.25 -14.31
CA ASP A 250 -8.85 -4.12 -13.79
C ASP A 250 -8.50 -4.60 -12.38
N GLU A 251 -9.25 -4.14 -11.38
CA GLU A 251 -9.15 -4.60 -10.00
C GLU A 251 -10.07 -5.82 -9.79
N THR A 252 -9.47 -7.00 -9.55
CA THR A 252 -10.20 -8.23 -9.22
C THR A 252 -10.09 -8.55 -7.73
N GLU A 253 -10.78 -9.60 -7.27
CA GLU A 253 -10.72 -10.02 -5.87
C GLU A 253 -9.31 -10.44 -5.42
N ALA A 254 -8.55 -11.12 -6.28
CA ALA A 254 -7.25 -11.70 -5.92
C ALA A 254 -6.07 -10.82 -6.31
N LEU A 255 -6.13 -10.18 -7.48
CA LEU A 255 -5.04 -9.40 -8.06
C LEU A 255 -5.55 -8.25 -8.92
N ILE A 256 -4.66 -7.31 -9.23
CA ILE A 256 -4.92 -6.21 -10.15
C ILE A 256 -4.19 -6.50 -11.46
N ALA A 257 -4.91 -6.49 -12.57
CA ALA A 257 -4.36 -6.65 -13.90
C ALA A 257 -4.29 -5.29 -14.60
N ILE A 258 -3.15 -4.98 -15.20
CA ILE A 258 -2.94 -3.75 -15.97
C ILE A 258 -2.45 -4.11 -17.36
N ASP A 259 -3.25 -3.81 -18.38
CA ASP A 259 -2.98 -4.13 -19.78
C ASP A 259 -2.62 -2.87 -20.58
N VAL A 260 -1.62 -2.96 -21.46
CA VAL A 260 -1.11 -1.84 -22.27
C VAL A 260 -1.47 -2.03 -23.74
N ASN A 261 -2.23 -1.10 -24.27
CA ASN A 261 -2.67 -1.13 -25.67
C ASN A 261 -2.08 0.02 -26.50
N THR A 262 -1.80 -0.26 -27.77
CA THR A 262 -1.47 0.77 -28.75
C THR A 262 -2.74 1.41 -29.31
N GLY A 263 -2.73 2.74 -29.49
CA GLY A 263 -3.87 3.48 -30.03
C GLY A 263 -4.10 3.26 -31.54
N ARG A 264 -5.29 3.65 -32.03
CA ARG A 264 -5.67 3.50 -33.45
C ARG A 264 -4.91 4.41 -34.44
N ASN A 265 -4.31 5.52 -33.99
CA ASN A 265 -3.81 6.59 -34.87
C ASN A 265 -2.30 6.57 -35.16
N ARG A 266 -1.70 5.43 -35.59
CA ARG A 266 -0.33 5.46 -36.14
C ARG A 266 -0.15 4.53 -37.34
N THR A 267 0.22 5.15 -38.47
CA THR A 267 0.94 4.56 -39.60
C THR A 267 2.28 4.00 -39.09
N GLY A 268 2.48 2.68 -39.15
CA GLY A 268 3.72 2.02 -38.69
C GLY A 268 3.60 1.13 -37.44
N LYS A 269 2.52 0.36 -37.35
CA LYS A 269 2.11 -0.44 -36.17
C LYS A 269 3.14 -1.42 -35.58
N ASP A 270 4.25 -1.71 -36.26
CA ASP A 270 5.15 -2.80 -35.87
C ASP A 270 6.63 -2.39 -35.70
N HIS A 271 6.93 -1.10 -35.60
CA HIS A 271 8.33 -0.72 -35.37
C HIS A 271 8.73 -0.97 -33.90
N PRO A 272 9.79 -1.76 -33.62
CA PRO A 272 10.23 -2.06 -32.26
C PRO A 272 10.43 -0.82 -31.37
N GLU A 273 10.92 0.29 -31.95
CA GLU A 273 11.12 1.54 -31.23
C GLU A 273 9.81 2.17 -30.72
N THR A 274 8.71 2.02 -31.47
CA THR A 274 7.40 2.54 -31.05
C THR A 274 6.83 1.72 -29.89
N ILE A 275 7.05 0.41 -29.91
CA ILE A 275 6.67 -0.50 -28.82
C ILE A 275 7.46 -0.14 -27.56
N LEU A 276 8.78 -0.02 -27.67
CA LEU A 276 9.64 0.37 -26.55
C LEU A 276 9.19 1.72 -25.96
N LYS A 277 8.98 2.74 -26.80
CA LYS A 277 8.52 4.06 -26.36
C LYS A 277 7.17 3.98 -25.63
N THR A 278 6.21 3.24 -26.18
CA THR A 278 4.87 3.07 -25.57
C THR A 278 4.96 2.37 -24.22
N ASN A 279 5.77 1.32 -24.10
CA ASN A 279 5.98 0.62 -22.83
C ASN A 279 6.69 1.50 -21.79
N LEU A 280 7.63 2.35 -22.21
CA LEU A 280 8.30 3.31 -21.31
C LEU A 280 7.31 4.36 -20.75
N GLU A 281 6.44 4.89 -21.61
CA GLU A 281 5.35 5.79 -21.19
C GLU A 281 4.37 5.05 -20.26
N ALA A 282 4.01 3.82 -20.61
CA ALA A 282 3.11 2.98 -19.83
C ALA A 282 3.65 2.72 -18.42
N VAL A 283 4.90 2.28 -18.24
CA VAL A 283 5.44 1.97 -16.90
C VAL A 283 5.54 3.21 -16.01
N ALA A 284 5.83 4.39 -16.60
CA ALA A 284 5.82 5.65 -15.87
C ALA A 284 4.42 6.01 -15.38
N GLU A 285 3.41 5.87 -16.25
CA GLU A 285 2.02 6.15 -15.91
C GLU A 285 1.45 5.12 -14.95
N ILE A 286 1.78 3.83 -15.09
CA ILE A 286 1.38 2.78 -14.15
C ILE A 286 1.91 3.10 -12.75
N ALA A 287 3.19 3.45 -12.62
CA ALA A 287 3.75 3.82 -11.32
C ALA A 287 3.03 5.04 -10.69
N ARG A 288 2.56 5.99 -11.51
CA ARG A 288 1.72 7.11 -11.06
C ARG A 288 0.33 6.64 -10.63
N GLN A 289 -0.35 5.84 -11.44
CA GLN A 289 -1.69 5.28 -11.18
C GLN A 289 -1.73 4.44 -9.90
N LEU A 290 -0.70 3.64 -9.63
CA LEU A 290 -0.58 2.88 -8.38
C LEU A 290 -0.62 3.80 -7.14
N ARG A 291 -0.04 5.00 -7.23
CA ARG A 291 -0.06 5.98 -6.13
C ARG A 291 -1.39 6.71 -6.04
N VAL A 292 -1.89 7.26 -7.15
CA VAL A 292 -3.11 8.10 -7.13
C VAL A 292 -4.38 7.28 -6.85
N ARG A 293 -4.46 6.02 -7.31
CA ARG A 293 -5.56 5.10 -7.01
C ARG A 293 -5.38 4.36 -5.68
N ASN A 294 -4.23 4.52 -5.02
CA ASN A 294 -3.81 3.73 -3.86
C ASN A 294 -3.96 2.20 -4.08
N ILE A 295 -3.59 1.71 -5.26
CA ILE A 295 -3.66 0.27 -5.58
C ILE A 295 -2.59 -0.46 -4.78
N GLY A 296 -2.95 -1.57 -4.14
CA GLY A 296 -2.00 -2.42 -3.46
C GLY A 296 -2.45 -3.87 -3.48
N GLY A 297 -1.54 -4.79 -3.15
CA GLY A 297 -1.75 -6.22 -3.27
C GLY A 297 -0.85 -6.82 -4.35
N GLN A 298 -1.32 -7.90 -4.97
CA GLN A 298 -0.67 -8.52 -6.12
C GLN A 298 -1.09 -7.76 -7.38
N ILE A 299 -0.11 -7.34 -8.18
CA ILE A 299 -0.34 -6.58 -9.40
C ILE A 299 0.42 -7.27 -10.52
N VAL A 300 -0.25 -7.48 -11.66
CA VAL A 300 0.31 -8.06 -12.87
C VAL A 300 0.17 -7.03 -13.99
N LEU A 301 1.28 -6.75 -14.67
CA LEU A 301 1.32 -5.84 -15.80
C LEU A 301 1.55 -6.66 -17.06
N ASP A 302 0.64 -6.51 -18.03
CA ASP A 302 0.73 -7.06 -19.37
C ASP A 302 1.20 -5.95 -20.33
N LEU A 303 2.48 -5.98 -20.67
CA LEU A 303 3.10 -4.99 -21.55
C LEU A 303 3.05 -5.47 -23.00
N ILE A 304 3.18 -4.55 -23.95
CA ILE A 304 3.26 -4.92 -25.36
C ILE A 304 4.52 -5.77 -25.59
N ASP A 305 4.37 -6.89 -26.29
CA ASP A 305 5.46 -7.84 -26.54
C ASP A 305 6.71 -7.20 -27.15
N MET A 306 7.86 -7.46 -26.50
CA MET A 306 9.17 -7.00 -26.95
C MET A 306 10.08 -8.19 -27.26
N ARG A 307 10.57 -8.28 -28.51
CA ARG A 307 11.49 -9.35 -28.94
C ARG A 307 12.89 -9.17 -28.33
N SER A 308 13.37 -7.92 -28.26
CA SER A 308 14.69 -7.62 -27.72
C SER A 308 14.74 -7.84 -26.21
N ARG A 309 15.81 -8.49 -25.73
CA ARG A 309 16.09 -8.62 -24.30
C ARG A 309 16.55 -7.29 -23.69
N GLU A 310 17.23 -6.46 -24.47
CA GLU A 310 17.70 -5.14 -24.04
C GLU A 310 16.52 -4.20 -23.77
N ASP A 311 15.54 -4.15 -24.67
CA ASP A 311 14.31 -3.35 -24.51
C ASP A 311 13.55 -3.73 -23.24
N ARG A 312 13.41 -5.05 -23.01
CA ARG A 312 12.82 -5.60 -21.79
C ARG A 312 13.55 -5.14 -20.53
N GLN A 313 14.89 -5.13 -20.54
CA GLN A 313 15.68 -4.66 -19.41
C GLN A 313 15.54 -3.15 -19.21
N THR A 314 15.52 -2.38 -20.29
CA THR A 314 15.35 -0.92 -20.28
C THR A 314 14.01 -0.54 -19.65
N VAL A 315 12.91 -1.18 -20.09
CA VAL A 315 11.56 -0.95 -19.52
C VAL A 315 11.50 -1.38 -18.05
N PHE A 316 12.07 -2.53 -17.70
CA PHE A 316 12.09 -3.00 -16.31
C PHE A 316 12.86 -2.06 -15.38
N LYS A 317 14.00 -1.52 -15.84
CA LYS A 317 14.78 -0.53 -15.10
C LYS A 317 13.99 0.77 -14.94
N ALA A 318 13.40 1.28 -16.02
CA ALA A 318 12.57 2.48 -15.98
C ALA A 318 11.40 2.32 -14.99
N PHE A 319 10.76 1.15 -14.95
CA PHE A 319 9.69 0.87 -14.01
C PHE A 319 10.18 0.88 -12.55
N LYS A 320 11.32 0.22 -12.26
CA LYS A 320 11.93 0.27 -10.92
C LYS A 320 12.28 1.69 -10.49
N ASP A 321 12.82 2.48 -11.41
CA ASP A 321 13.20 3.87 -11.15
C ASP A 321 11.94 4.73 -10.85
N ALA A 322 10.85 4.53 -11.60
CA ALA A 322 9.57 5.20 -11.36
C ALA A 322 8.94 4.82 -10.01
N LEU A 323 9.08 3.56 -9.58
CA LEU A 323 8.58 3.07 -8.29
C LEU A 323 9.41 3.55 -7.08
N ARG A 324 10.65 4.01 -7.25
CA ARG A 324 11.44 4.56 -6.12
C ARG A 324 10.75 5.74 -5.42
N ARG A 325 9.94 6.50 -6.17
CA ARG A 325 9.14 7.63 -5.67
C ARG A 325 7.94 7.18 -4.83
N ASP A 326 7.55 5.91 -4.90
CA ASP A 326 6.45 5.37 -4.12
C ASP A 326 6.84 5.18 -2.67
N ARG A 327 5.94 5.56 -1.76
CA ARG A 327 6.10 5.41 -0.32
C ARG A 327 5.80 4.00 0.17
N ALA A 328 4.86 3.33 -0.47
CA ALA A 328 4.51 1.97 -0.14
C ALA A 328 5.69 1.04 -0.49
N HIS A 329 5.91 0.01 0.33
CA HIS A 329 6.91 -0.99 0.00
C HIS A 329 6.47 -1.77 -1.25
N THR A 330 7.32 -1.78 -2.28
CA THR A 330 7.10 -2.54 -3.51
C THR A 330 8.15 -3.64 -3.67
N LYS A 331 7.73 -4.81 -4.15
CA LYS A 331 8.63 -5.88 -4.61
C LYS A 331 8.23 -6.23 -6.04
N VAL A 332 9.17 -6.12 -6.98
CA VAL A 332 8.92 -6.33 -8.41
C VAL A 332 9.80 -7.48 -8.90
N CYS A 333 9.19 -8.45 -9.57
CA CYS A 333 9.87 -9.54 -10.25
C CYS A 333 10.32 -9.10 -11.66
N PRO A 334 11.42 -9.66 -12.20
CA PRO A 334 11.76 -9.48 -13.61
C PRO A 334 10.62 -9.88 -14.55
N ILE A 335 10.63 -9.36 -15.79
CA ILE A 335 9.68 -9.74 -16.84
C ILE A 335 9.71 -11.26 -17.01
N SER A 336 8.56 -11.91 -16.90
CA SER A 336 8.41 -13.35 -17.00
C SER A 336 8.61 -13.83 -18.44
N PRO A 337 8.79 -15.16 -18.65
CA PRO A 337 8.83 -15.72 -20.00
C PRO A 337 7.56 -15.46 -20.81
N LEU A 338 6.43 -15.21 -20.13
CA LEU A 338 5.13 -14.87 -20.74
C LEU A 338 4.98 -13.36 -21.02
N GLY A 339 6.02 -12.55 -20.82
CA GLY A 339 5.97 -11.10 -21.06
C GLY A 339 5.41 -10.27 -19.90
N LEU A 340 4.97 -10.90 -18.82
CA LEU A 340 4.31 -10.22 -17.69
C LEU A 340 5.30 -9.68 -16.66
N ILE A 341 4.98 -8.53 -16.04
CA ILE A 341 5.66 -8.08 -14.81
C ILE A 341 4.76 -8.36 -13.63
N GLU A 342 5.27 -9.14 -12.67
CA GLU A 342 4.61 -9.41 -11.41
C GLU A 342 5.19 -8.53 -10.31
N MET A 343 4.32 -7.91 -9.52
CA MET A 343 4.75 -7.15 -8.36
C MET A 343 3.79 -7.25 -7.19
N THR A 344 4.30 -6.92 -6.01
CA THR A 344 3.50 -6.69 -4.82
C THR A 344 3.73 -5.28 -4.30
N ARG A 345 2.65 -4.58 -3.98
CA ARG A 345 2.68 -3.26 -3.34
C ARG A 345 1.94 -3.33 -2.01
N GLN A 346 2.55 -2.81 -0.95
CA GLN A 346 1.97 -2.83 0.38
C GLN A 346 0.59 -2.14 0.43
N ARG A 347 -0.43 -2.84 0.94
CA ARG A 347 -1.76 -2.26 1.27
C ARG A 347 -1.73 -1.66 2.67
N GLU A 348 -1.90 -0.34 2.76
CA GLU A 348 -2.08 0.41 4.03
C GLU A 348 -3.57 0.63 4.34
N HIS A 349 -4.35 0.95 3.30
CA HIS A 349 -5.80 1.16 3.32
C HIS A 349 -6.46 0.40 2.14
N GLY A 350 -7.79 0.44 2.05
CA GLY A 350 -8.50 0.02 0.83
C GLY A 350 -8.06 0.85 -0.38
N SER A 351 -8.26 0.32 -1.59
CA SER A 351 -8.03 1.11 -2.81
C SER A 351 -9.03 2.27 -2.87
N LEU A 352 -8.74 3.27 -3.71
CA LEU A 352 -9.67 4.38 -3.89
C LEU A 352 -11.01 3.89 -4.44
N LEU A 353 -11.00 2.86 -5.30
CA LEU A 353 -12.20 2.23 -5.84
C LEU A 353 -13.08 1.64 -4.73
N GLU A 354 -12.49 0.88 -3.78
CA GLU A 354 -13.21 0.32 -2.63
C GLU A 354 -13.78 1.39 -1.69
N THR A 355 -13.18 2.59 -1.66
CA THR A 355 -13.59 3.69 -0.79
C THR A 355 -14.72 4.52 -1.40
N VAL A 356 -14.68 4.73 -2.73
CA VAL A 356 -15.61 5.61 -3.45
C VAL A 356 -16.84 4.84 -3.97
N TYR A 357 -16.67 3.57 -4.37
CA TYR A 357 -17.75 2.78 -4.98
C TYR A 357 -18.24 1.67 -4.07
N SER A 358 -19.54 1.39 -4.17
CA SER A 358 -20.14 0.16 -3.67
C SER A 358 -20.26 -0.87 -4.79
N PRO A 359 -20.22 -2.19 -4.48
CA PRO A 359 -20.47 -3.22 -5.48
C PRO A 359 -21.80 -3.00 -6.21
N CYS A 360 -21.82 -3.25 -7.53
CA CYS A 360 -23.03 -3.10 -8.33
C CYS A 360 -24.15 -3.98 -7.73
N PRO A 361 -25.32 -3.42 -7.37
CA PRO A 361 -26.41 -4.19 -6.76
C PRO A 361 -26.99 -5.23 -7.71
N TYR A 362 -26.78 -5.05 -9.02
CA TYR A 362 -27.27 -5.91 -10.09
C TYR A 362 -26.33 -7.11 -10.31
N CYS A 363 -25.16 -6.89 -10.89
CA CYS A 363 -24.24 -7.96 -11.26
C CYS A 363 -23.26 -8.36 -10.14
N ARG A 364 -23.26 -7.64 -8.99
CA ARG A 364 -22.33 -7.83 -7.86
C ARG A 364 -20.87 -7.88 -8.28
N GLY A 365 -20.48 -7.01 -9.22
CA GLY A 365 -19.12 -6.90 -9.72
C GLY A 365 -18.77 -7.82 -10.89
N LYS A 366 -19.69 -8.67 -11.38
CA LYS A 366 -19.44 -9.51 -12.57
C LYS A 366 -19.20 -8.70 -13.85
N GLY A 367 -19.73 -7.47 -13.94
CA GLY A 367 -19.67 -6.62 -15.12
C GLY A 367 -20.48 -7.13 -16.32
N ARG A 368 -21.25 -8.22 -16.14
CA ARG A 368 -22.09 -8.85 -17.14
C ARG A 368 -23.27 -9.52 -16.49
N VAL A 369 -24.36 -9.64 -17.24
CA VAL A 369 -25.55 -10.42 -16.87
C VAL A 369 -25.89 -11.42 -17.97
N LYS A 370 -26.64 -12.48 -17.62
CA LYS A 370 -27.10 -13.48 -18.59
C LYS A 370 -27.90 -12.82 -19.69
N SER A 371 -27.67 -13.27 -20.92
CA SER A 371 -28.46 -12.82 -22.07
C SER A 371 -29.93 -13.25 -21.92
N PRO A 372 -30.89 -12.54 -22.52
CA PRO A 372 -32.29 -12.95 -22.53
C PRO A 372 -32.49 -14.39 -23.04
N LYS A 373 -31.64 -14.84 -23.99
CA LYS A 373 -31.60 -16.22 -24.47
C LYS A 373 -31.24 -17.23 -23.38
N SER A 374 -30.22 -16.93 -22.59
CA SER A 374 -29.80 -17.82 -21.52
C SER A 374 -30.89 -17.95 -20.45
N VAL A 375 -31.55 -16.83 -20.12
CA VAL A 375 -32.66 -16.82 -19.16
C VAL A 375 -33.89 -17.55 -19.72
N SER A 376 -34.22 -17.39 -21.01
CA SER A 376 -35.36 -18.10 -21.62
C SER A 376 -35.21 -19.62 -21.57
N VAL A 377 -34.02 -20.14 -21.86
CA VAL A 377 -33.72 -21.57 -21.74
C VAL A 377 -33.86 -22.06 -20.29
N GLU A 378 -33.46 -21.25 -19.30
CA GLU A 378 -33.65 -21.60 -17.88
C GLU A 378 -35.12 -21.63 -17.48
N ILE A 379 -35.92 -20.68 -17.96
CA ILE A 379 -37.38 -20.64 -17.77
C ILE A 379 -38.01 -21.91 -18.37
N GLN A 380 -37.69 -22.24 -19.63
CA GLN A 380 -38.22 -23.43 -20.30
C GLN A 380 -37.88 -24.72 -19.53
N ARG A 381 -36.62 -24.88 -19.10
CA ARG A 381 -36.21 -26.04 -18.28
C ARG A 381 -36.98 -26.12 -16.96
N ARG A 382 -37.17 -24.97 -16.29
CA ARG A 382 -37.91 -24.91 -15.03
C ARG A 382 -39.38 -25.27 -15.22
N LEU A 383 -40.02 -24.73 -16.25
CA LEU A 383 -41.41 -25.06 -16.60
C LEU A 383 -41.56 -26.55 -16.93
N GLN A 384 -40.67 -27.10 -17.76
CA GLN A 384 -40.70 -28.52 -18.10
C GLN A 384 -40.54 -29.41 -16.86
N SER A 385 -39.68 -29.04 -15.91
CA SER A 385 -39.52 -29.75 -14.65
C SER A 385 -40.79 -29.75 -13.79
N ILE A 386 -41.51 -28.63 -13.75
CA ILE A 386 -42.75 -28.50 -12.96
C ILE A 386 -43.88 -29.28 -13.63
N LEU A 387 -44.03 -29.13 -14.95
CA LEU A 387 -45.06 -29.77 -15.75
C LEU A 387 -44.93 -31.31 -15.74
N ARG A 388 -43.71 -31.86 -15.75
CA ARG A 388 -43.49 -33.31 -15.56
C ARG A 388 -43.86 -33.82 -14.17
N GLY A 389 -43.84 -32.96 -13.15
CA GLY A 389 -44.17 -33.30 -11.77
C GLY A 389 -45.68 -33.46 -11.50
N GLY A 390 -46.54 -33.14 -12.47
CA GLY A 390 -47.99 -33.42 -12.45
C GLY A 390 -48.81 -32.63 -11.42
N ARG A 391 -48.27 -31.59 -10.79
CA ARG A 391 -48.87 -30.93 -9.61
C ARG A 391 -49.60 -29.59 -9.85
N SER A 392 -49.43 -28.95 -11.01
CA SER A 392 -50.07 -27.66 -11.31
C SER A 392 -50.43 -27.54 -12.78
N GLN A 393 -51.69 -27.21 -13.08
CA GLN A 393 -52.18 -27.01 -14.45
C GLN A 393 -52.15 -25.54 -14.90
N GLN A 394 -51.99 -24.57 -13.99
CA GLN A 394 -51.91 -23.16 -14.35
C GLN A 394 -50.66 -22.52 -13.73
N LEU A 395 -49.68 -22.20 -14.57
CA LEU A 395 -48.42 -21.60 -14.15
C LEU A 395 -48.40 -20.13 -14.58
N ARG A 396 -47.98 -19.26 -13.67
CA ARG A 396 -47.70 -17.86 -13.93
C ARG A 396 -46.22 -17.58 -13.74
N VAL A 397 -45.56 -17.17 -14.82
CA VAL A 397 -44.16 -16.75 -14.81
C VAL A 397 -44.09 -15.23 -14.76
N SER A 398 -43.48 -14.68 -13.72
CA SER A 398 -43.17 -13.24 -13.64
C SER A 398 -41.69 -13.03 -13.93
N LEU A 399 -41.38 -12.12 -14.85
CA LEU A 399 -40.03 -11.90 -15.38
C LEU A 399 -39.85 -10.47 -15.88
N HIS A 400 -38.60 -10.05 -16.08
CA HIS A 400 -38.28 -8.73 -16.62
C HIS A 400 -38.81 -8.56 -18.08
N PRO A 401 -39.32 -7.37 -18.46
CA PRO A 401 -39.91 -7.12 -19.78
C PRO A 401 -39.02 -7.52 -20.98
N HIS A 402 -37.71 -7.28 -20.90
CA HIS A 402 -36.76 -7.67 -21.96
C HIS A 402 -36.70 -9.18 -22.22
N VAL A 403 -36.86 -10.00 -21.18
CA VAL A 403 -36.89 -11.46 -21.34
C VAL A 403 -38.26 -11.89 -21.88
N LEU A 404 -39.33 -11.19 -21.48
CA LEU A 404 -40.68 -11.47 -21.98
C LEU A 404 -40.82 -11.19 -23.47
N GLU A 405 -40.25 -10.08 -23.95
CA GLU A 405 -40.24 -9.75 -25.38
C GLU A 405 -39.65 -10.89 -26.22
N ARG A 406 -38.52 -11.44 -25.76
CA ARG A 406 -37.92 -12.61 -26.40
C ARG A 406 -38.83 -13.83 -26.37
N LEU A 407 -39.41 -14.14 -25.20
CA LEU A 407 -40.31 -15.29 -25.05
C LEU A 407 -41.52 -15.22 -25.99
N ARG A 408 -42.05 -14.02 -26.21
CA ARG A 408 -43.21 -13.77 -27.08
C ARG A 408 -42.88 -13.83 -28.56
N ASN A 409 -41.63 -13.58 -28.94
CA ASN A 409 -41.21 -13.50 -30.32
C ASN A 409 -40.48 -14.79 -30.74
N GLU A 410 -39.23 -14.95 -30.34
CA GLU A 410 -38.39 -16.06 -30.85
C GLU A 410 -38.70 -17.42 -30.22
N ASP A 411 -39.19 -17.44 -28.98
CA ASP A 411 -39.42 -18.69 -28.24
C ASP A 411 -40.92 -19.07 -28.14
N ALA A 412 -41.81 -18.38 -28.86
CA ALA A 412 -43.26 -18.58 -28.79
C ALA A 412 -43.71 -19.99 -29.19
N ASP A 413 -43.26 -20.49 -30.35
CA ASP A 413 -43.60 -21.82 -30.86
C ASP A 413 -43.19 -22.94 -29.87
N LEU A 414 -42.06 -22.75 -29.18
CA LEU A 414 -41.56 -23.68 -28.18
C LEU A 414 -42.46 -23.71 -26.94
N LEU A 415 -42.91 -22.54 -26.49
CA LEU A 415 -43.81 -22.43 -25.34
C LEU A 415 -45.19 -23.03 -25.65
N GLU A 416 -45.74 -22.78 -26.84
CA GLU A 416 -46.99 -23.40 -27.28
C GLU A 416 -46.87 -24.93 -27.34
N ALA A 417 -45.76 -25.45 -27.87
CA ALA A 417 -45.51 -26.88 -27.90
C ALA A 417 -45.44 -27.47 -26.48
N MET A 418 -44.86 -26.74 -25.52
CA MET A 418 -44.80 -27.16 -24.12
C MET A 418 -46.19 -27.19 -23.46
N GLU A 419 -47.05 -26.19 -23.69
CA GLU A 419 -48.44 -26.19 -23.21
C GLU A 419 -49.22 -27.40 -23.73
N ARG A 420 -49.14 -27.65 -25.05
CA ARG A 420 -49.83 -28.77 -25.70
C ARG A 420 -49.39 -30.13 -25.16
N ASN A 421 -48.09 -30.33 -25.00
CA ASN A 421 -47.52 -31.62 -24.57
C ASN A 421 -47.82 -31.95 -23.11
N HIS A 422 -48.01 -30.95 -22.26
CA HIS A 422 -48.14 -31.14 -20.81
C HIS A 422 -49.51 -30.76 -20.25
N ARG A 423 -50.48 -30.35 -21.08
CA ARG A 423 -51.85 -29.94 -20.68
C ARG A 423 -51.84 -28.92 -19.53
N GLY A 424 -50.89 -27.99 -19.56
CA GLY A 424 -50.78 -26.88 -18.61
C GLY A 424 -50.96 -25.55 -19.33
N GLU A 425 -51.55 -24.58 -18.64
CA GLU A 425 -51.74 -23.19 -19.07
C GLU A 425 -50.60 -22.33 -18.53
N LEU A 426 -49.87 -21.66 -19.41
CA LEU A 426 -48.76 -20.77 -19.09
C LEU A 426 -49.20 -19.32 -19.27
N SER A 427 -49.13 -18.56 -18.19
CA SER A 427 -49.30 -17.11 -18.23
C SER A 427 -47.98 -16.41 -17.93
N PHE A 428 -47.69 -15.35 -18.66
CA PHE A 428 -46.46 -14.57 -18.48
C PHE A 428 -46.81 -13.15 -18.07
N ARG A 429 -46.13 -12.64 -17.02
CA ARG A 429 -46.31 -11.29 -16.50
C ARG A 429 -44.98 -10.55 -16.54
N ALA A 430 -45.00 -9.35 -17.11
CA ALA A 430 -43.87 -8.44 -17.06
C ALA A 430 -43.78 -7.77 -15.69
N ASP A 431 -42.60 -7.78 -15.09
CA ASP A 431 -42.28 -7.08 -13.86
C ASP A 431 -40.96 -6.31 -14.04
N PRO A 432 -41.00 -4.98 -14.22
CA PRO A 432 -39.81 -4.14 -14.36
C PRO A 432 -38.92 -4.09 -13.11
N GLU A 433 -39.45 -4.45 -11.93
CA GLU A 433 -38.68 -4.45 -10.68
C GLU A 433 -37.82 -5.72 -10.53
N LEU A 434 -38.11 -6.77 -11.30
CA LEU A 434 -37.32 -8.00 -11.30
C LEU A 434 -35.99 -7.82 -12.02
N HIS A 435 -34.94 -8.41 -11.45
CA HIS A 435 -33.65 -8.52 -12.11
C HIS A 435 -33.76 -9.35 -13.41
N LEU A 436 -33.00 -9.03 -14.46
CA LEU A 436 -33.09 -9.69 -15.79
C LEU A 436 -32.82 -11.19 -15.70
N GLU A 437 -31.96 -11.60 -14.78
CA GLU A 437 -31.64 -13.01 -14.51
C GLU A 437 -32.63 -13.70 -13.56
N GLU A 438 -33.56 -12.96 -12.96
CA GLU A 438 -34.53 -13.50 -12.01
C GLU A 438 -35.89 -13.67 -12.69
N PHE A 439 -36.53 -14.77 -12.35
CA PHE A 439 -37.92 -15.02 -12.70
C PHE A 439 -38.56 -15.81 -11.56
N THR A 440 -39.87 -15.66 -11.42
CA THR A 440 -40.64 -16.41 -10.45
C THR A 440 -41.70 -17.22 -11.18
N VAL A 441 -41.82 -18.50 -10.82
CA VAL A 441 -42.93 -19.35 -11.27
C VAL A 441 -43.86 -19.52 -10.09
N THR A 442 -45.13 -19.19 -10.29
CA THR A 442 -46.19 -19.30 -9.29
C THR A 442 -47.32 -20.13 -9.85
N ASP A 443 -48.01 -20.87 -9.01
CA ASP A 443 -49.27 -21.48 -9.37
C ASP A 443 -50.34 -20.37 -9.47
N ALA A 444 -50.99 -20.23 -10.61
CA ALA A 444 -51.90 -19.12 -10.87
C ALA A 444 -53.18 -19.18 -10.03
N ALA A 445 -53.57 -20.38 -9.57
CA ALA A 445 -54.78 -20.60 -8.78
C ALA A 445 -54.52 -20.38 -7.27
N THR A 446 -53.36 -20.81 -6.77
CA THR A 446 -53.03 -20.75 -5.33
C THR A 446 -52.10 -19.59 -4.95
N GLY A 447 -51.46 -18.94 -5.93
CA GLY A 447 -50.45 -17.91 -5.70
C GLY A 447 -49.15 -18.44 -5.09
N ARG A 448 -49.03 -19.76 -4.90
CA ARG A 448 -47.86 -20.38 -4.28
C ARG A 448 -46.67 -20.37 -5.25
N ARG A 449 -45.50 -19.94 -4.76
CA ARG A 449 -44.23 -20.01 -5.51
C ARG A 449 -43.76 -21.46 -5.64
N LEU A 450 -43.36 -21.87 -6.85
CA LEU A 450 -43.05 -23.26 -7.23
C LEU A 450 -41.57 -23.53 -7.46
#